data_AF-A0A2E8UM17-F1
#
_entry.id   AF-A0A2E8UM17-F1
#
_cell.length_a   1.000
_cell.length_b   1.000
_cell.length_c   1.000
_cell.angle_alpha   90.00
_cell.angle_beta   90.00
_cell.angle_gamma   90.00
#
_symmetry.space_group_name_H-M   'P 1'
#
loop_
_entity.id
_entity.type
_entity.pdbx_description
1 polymer ?
#
loop_
_entity_poly.entity_id
_entity_poly.type
_entity_poly.pdbx_seq_one_letter_code
_entity_poly.pdbx_strand_id
1 'polypeptide(L)' 'MKLTNILLLLLAGAATCIAAKKKPNVVYIMSDELAYYELSHMGNPYIKTPNIDKFAKEGIRFTQALA' A
#
# COMPACT_ATOMS: atom_id res chain seq x y z
N MET A 1 -9.31 23.40 41.14
CA MET A 1 -9.37 23.42 39.67
C MET A 1 -10.78 23.83 39.26
N LYS A 2 -10.96 24.95 38.55
CA LYS A 2 -12.30 25.43 38.17
C LYS A 2 -12.94 24.44 37.19
N LEU A 3 -14.25 24.17 37.35
CA LEU A 3 -15.02 23.20 36.54
C LEU A 3 -14.90 23.45 35.02
N THR A 4 -14.71 24.71 34.63
CA THR A 4 -14.44 25.14 33.25
C THR A 4 -13.16 24.53 32.66
N ASN A 5 -12.11 24.34 33.46
CA ASN A 5 -10.85 23.77 32.97
C ASN A 5 -10.98 22.26 32.74
N ILE A 6 -11.81 21.58 33.52
CA ILE A 6 -12.12 20.15 33.34
C ILE A 6 -12.96 19.97 32.07
N LEU A 7 -13.93 20.85 31.84
CA LEU A 7 -14.77 20.82 30.65
C LEU A 7 -13.97 21.08 29.36
N LEU A 8 -13.01 22.02 29.39
CA LEU A 8 -12.10 22.27 28.27
C LEU A 8 -11.20 21.06 27.96
N LEU A 9 -10.70 20.36 28.99
CA LEU A 9 -9.87 19.17 28.82
C LEU A 9 -10.67 18.00 28.18
N LEU A 10 -11.92 17.84 28.60
CA LEU A 10 -12.83 16.81 28.07
C LEU A 10 -13.22 17.06 26.61
N LEU A 11 -13.46 18.32 26.22
CA LEU A 11 -13.76 18.65 24.81
C LEU A 11 -12.55 18.42 23.88
N ALA A 12 -11.33 18.69 24.36
CA ALA A 12 -10.12 18.48 23.56
C ALA A 12 -9.85 16.99 23.27
N GLY A 13 -10.16 16.09 24.22
CA GLY A 13 -9.98 14.65 24.03
C GLY A 13 -10.97 13.98 23.07
N ALA A 14 -12.16 14.57 22.91
CA ALA A 14 -13.19 14.02 22.01
C ALA A 14 -12.88 14.24 20.52
N ALA A 15 -12.09 15.27 20.18
CA ALA A 15 -11.77 15.61 18.79
C ALA A 15 -10.84 14.58 18.10
N THR A 16 -10.09 13.79 18.87
CA THR A 16 -9.14 12.79 18.34
C THR A 16 -9.75 11.45 17.94
N CYS A 17 -11.03 11.20 18.24
CA CYS A 17 -11.63 9.87 18.06
C CYS A 17 -12.33 9.62 16.70
N ILE A 18 -12.37 10.59 15.78
CA ILE A 18 -13.26 10.52 14.59
C ILE A 18 -12.56 10.07 13.30
N ALA A 19 -11.24 9.83 13.29
CA ALA A 19 -10.57 9.32 12.10
C ALA A 19 -10.59 7.77 12.06
N ALA A 20 -11.76 7.17 11.79
CA ALA A 20 -11.84 5.75 11.44
C ALA A 20 -11.06 5.54 10.12
N LYS A 21 -9.84 5.00 10.22
CA LYS A 21 -8.98 4.76 9.05
C LYS A 21 -9.71 3.78 8.12
N LYS A 22 -10.12 4.28 6.94
CA LYS A 22 -10.79 3.44 5.94
C LYS A 22 -9.88 2.25 5.63
N LYS A 23 -10.43 1.05 5.62
CA LYS A 23 -9.69 -0.15 5.20
C LYS A 23 -9.26 0.04 3.73
N PRO A 24 -8.01 -0.30 3.37
CA PRO A 24 -7.60 -0.24 1.98
C PRO A 24 -8.36 -1.29 1.17
N ASN A 25 -8.53 -1.01 -0.13
CA ASN A 25 -8.94 -2.05 -1.07
C ASN A 25 -7.73 -2.93 -1.38
N VAL A 26 -7.95 -4.24 -1.46
CA VAL A 26 -6.91 -5.22 -1.85
C VAL A 26 -7.31 -5.82 -3.19
N VAL A 27 -6.43 -5.68 -4.18
CA VAL A 27 -6.59 -6.30 -5.50
C VAL A 27 -5.47 -7.33 -5.66
N TYR A 28 -5.82 -8.59 -5.88
CA TYR A 28 -4.87 -9.67 -6.11
C TYR A 28 -4.88 -10.06 -7.59
N ILE A 29 -3.69 -10.02 -8.20
CA ILE A 29 -3.49 -10.34 -9.62
C ILE A 29 -2.47 -11.47 -9.68
N MET A 30 -2.83 -12.56 -10.37
CA MET A 30 -1.97 -13.71 -10.62
C MET A 30 -1.93 -13.96 -12.12
N SER A 31 -0.73 -14.24 -12.64
CA SER A 31 -0.56 -14.70 -14.02
C SER A 31 -0.27 -16.20 -13.99
N ASP A 32 -0.90 -16.94 -14.89
CA ASP A 32 -0.55 -18.33 -15.11
C ASP A 32 0.77 -18.42 -15.89
N GLU A 33 1.60 -19.40 -15.54
CA GLU A 33 2.87 -19.76 -16.21
C GLU A 33 3.88 -18.63 -16.49
N LEU A 34 3.79 -17.48 -15.80
CA LEU A 34 4.72 -16.37 -16.00
C LEU A 34 6.11 -16.72 -15.46
N ALA A 35 7.11 -16.78 -16.35
CA ALA A 35 8.47 -17.13 -15.95
C ALA A 35 9.22 -15.97 -15.30
N TYR A 36 10.21 -16.30 -14.46
CA TYR A 36 10.92 -15.32 -13.62
C TYR A 36 11.68 -14.23 -14.40
N TYR A 37 12.09 -14.43 -15.65
CA TYR A 37 12.82 -13.41 -16.43
C TYR A 37 12.00 -12.82 -17.59
N GLU A 38 10.68 -13.01 -17.62
CA GLU A 38 9.86 -12.56 -18.75
C GLU A 38 9.54 -11.06 -18.74
N LEU A 39 9.41 -10.42 -17.57
CA LEU A 39 9.01 -9.01 -17.49
C LEU A 39 10.16 -8.06 -17.85
N SER A 40 9.86 -6.91 -18.46
CA SER A 40 10.89 -5.94 -18.89
C SER A 40 11.75 -5.42 -17.75
N HIS A 41 11.16 -5.11 -16.59
CA HIS A 41 11.95 -4.69 -15.42
C HIS A 41 12.88 -5.78 -14.86
N MET A 42 12.79 -7.03 -15.34
CA MET A 42 13.70 -8.13 -14.99
C MET A 42 14.79 -8.35 -16.03
N GLY A 43 14.90 -7.48 -17.03
CA GLY A 43 15.96 -7.48 -18.03
C GLY A 43 15.57 -8.12 -19.36
N ASN A 44 14.30 -8.46 -19.58
CA ASN A 44 13.85 -8.94 -20.88
C ASN A 44 13.99 -7.84 -21.96
N PRO A 45 14.77 -8.05 -23.03
CA PRO A 45 14.99 -7.02 -24.05
C PRO A 45 13.86 -6.91 -25.09
N TYR A 46 12.92 -7.87 -25.13
CA TYR A 46 11.89 -7.97 -26.16
C TYR A 46 10.48 -7.70 -25.65
N ILE A 47 10.12 -8.24 -24.48
CA ILE A 47 8.79 -8.11 -23.90
C ILE A 47 8.68 -6.77 -23.18
N LYS A 48 7.65 -5.97 -23.50
CA LYS A 48 7.39 -4.67 -22.88
C LYS A 48 6.19 -4.76 -21.94
N THR A 49 6.41 -4.51 -20.66
CA THR A 49 5.35 -4.56 -19.62
C THR A 49 5.23 -3.25 -18.84
N PRO A 50 4.92 -2.11 -19.49
CA PRO A 50 5.03 -0.78 -18.89
C PRO A 50 4.17 -0.58 -17.63
N ASN A 51 2.99 -1.23 -17.55
CA ASN A 51 2.13 -1.16 -16.36
C ASN A 51 2.72 -1.95 -15.18
N ILE A 52 3.32 -3.11 -15.44
CA ILE A 52 3.96 -3.93 -14.41
C ILE A 52 5.26 -3.28 -13.96
N ASP A 53 6.03 -2.71 -14.89
CA ASP A 53 7.23 -1.93 -14.59
C ASP A 53 6.92 -0.73 -13.69
N LYS A 54 5.78 -0.06 -13.93
CA LYS A 54 5.27 1.01 -13.05
C LYS A 54 4.99 0.48 -11.65
N PHE A 55 4.31 -0.66 -11.50
CA PHE A 55 4.08 -1.27 -10.19
C PHE A 55 5.39 -1.63 -9.48
N ALA A 56 6.37 -2.18 -10.20
CA ALA A 56 7.68 -2.52 -9.65
C ALA A 56 8.47 -1.29 -9.18
N LYS A 57 8.28 -0.13 -9.84
CA LYS A 57 8.91 1.15 -9.47
C LYS A 57 8.24 1.85 -8.29
N GLU A 58 6.91 1.80 -8.21
CA GLU A 58 6.12 2.50 -7.19
C GLU A 58 5.94 1.68 -5.90
N GLY A 59 6.14 0.35 -5.99
CA GLY A 59 5.92 -0.59 -4.91
C GLY A 59 7.19 -1.30 -4.43
N ILE A 60 6.99 -2.50 -3.89
CA ILE A 60 8.05 -3.40 -3.43
C ILE A 60 8.10 -4.60 -4.37
N ARG A 61 9.29 -4.92 -4.87
CA ARG A 61 9.54 -6.12 -5.66
C ARG A 61 10.29 -7.15 -4.85
N PHE A 62 9.71 -8.35 -4.73
CA PHE A 62 10.38 -9.50 -4.15
C PHE A 62 11.24 -10.17 -5.23
N THR A 63 12.57 -10.10 -5.09
CA THR A 63 13.52 -10.67 -6.06
C THR A 63 13.84 -12.15 -5.79
N GLN A 64 13.23 -12.74 -4.77
CA GLN A 64 13.40 -14.15 -4.37
C GLN A 64 12.06 -14.67 -3.85
N ALA A 65 10.99 -14.50 -4.64
CA ALA A 65 9.69 -15.09 -4.34
C ALA A 65 9.64 -16.49 -4.94
N LEU A 66 9.48 -17.50 -4.09
CA LEU A 66 9.38 -18.91 -4.47
C LEU A 66 7.90 -19.35 -4.39
N ALA A 67 7.50 -20.23 -5.30
CA ALA A 67 6.18 -20.87 -5.30
C ALA A 67 6.17 -22.13 -4.43
#